data_AF-A0A099ZQE0-F1
#
_entry.id   AF-A0A099ZQE0-F1
#
_cell.length_a   1.000
_cell.length_b   1.000
_cell.length_c   1.000
_cell.angle_alpha   90.00
_cell.angle_beta   90.00
_cell.angle_gamma   90.00
#
_symmetry.space_group_name_H-M   'P 1'
#
loop_
_entity.id
_entity.type
_entity.pdbx_description
1 polymer ?
#
loop_
_entity_poly.entity_id
_entity_poly.type
_entity_poly.pdbx_seq_one_letter_code
_entity_poly.pdbx_strand_id
1 'polypeptide(L)'
;LDLQILQRTFLLSIILFIVVTSTLQSMIEIADPIVLALGASRNRSPWKHFRGVSMCLFLLVFPCFMAYKIAHFFHLDFWLLILVSSCMLTSLQVMGTLFIYALFMVELFQDTPLERMDEIIYYVNAVSRVLEFLVAVCVVGYGTWESLFGEWSWMGASVIIIHSYFNVWLRAQSGWKSFLLRREAAKKINSLPRATRGQLRDHNDVCAICFQ
;
A
#
# COMPACT_ATOMS: atom_id res chain seq x y z
N LEU A 1 36.90 -16.07 -7.49
CA LEU A 1 36.56 -14.70 -7.91
C LEU A 1 35.04 -14.48 -7.88
N ASP A 2 34.25 -15.43 -8.39
CA ASP A 2 32.77 -15.35 -8.43
C ASP A 2 32.09 -15.20 -7.06
N LEU A 3 32.55 -15.91 -6.02
CA LEU A 3 31.96 -15.82 -4.68
C LEU A 3 32.02 -14.40 -4.09
N GLN A 4 33.07 -13.64 -4.43
CA GLN A 4 33.27 -12.27 -3.98
C GLN A 4 32.42 -11.27 -4.77
N ILE A 5 32.17 -11.54 -6.05
CA ILE A 5 31.29 -10.74 -6.92
C ILE A 5 29.82 -10.99 -6.52
N LEU A 6 29.47 -12.22 -6.20
CA LEU A 6 28.15 -12.64 -5.73
C LEU A 6 27.77 -11.92 -4.43
N GLN A 7 28.66 -11.95 -3.44
CA GLN A 7 28.47 -11.28 -2.16
C GLN A 7 28.40 -9.75 -2.30
N ARG A 8 29.24 -9.15 -3.15
CA ARG A 8 29.20 -7.70 -3.42
C ARG A 8 27.91 -7.27 -4.11
N THR A 9 27.43 -8.08 -5.05
CA THR A 9 26.16 -7.82 -5.77
C THR A 9 24.98 -7.92 -4.81
N PHE A 10 24.98 -8.91 -3.92
CA PHE A 10 23.97 -9.07 -2.88
C PHE A 10 23.95 -7.88 -1.91
N LEU A 11 25.12 -7.47 -1.38
CA LEU A 11 25.23 -6.31 -0.50
C LEU A 11 24.80 -5.00 -1.18
N LEU A 12 25.21 -4.78 -2.44
CA LEU A 12 24.79 -3.61 -3.22
C LEU A 12 23.28 -3.61 -3.46
N SER A 13 22.69 -4.77 -3.71
CA SER A 13 21.25 -4.91 -3.91
C SER A 13 20.48 -4.59 -2.63
N ILE A 14 20.96 -5.02 -1.46
CA ILE A 14 20.38 -4.67 -0.16
C ILE A 14 20.50 -3.17 0.12
N ILE A 15 21.67 -2.58 -0.09
CA ILE A 15 21.89 -1.14 0.15
C ILE A 15 20.99 -0.31 -0.77
N LEU A 16 20.97 -0.65 -2.06
CA LEU A 16 20.10 0.00 -3.03
C LEU A 16 18.63 -0.15 -2.65
N PHE A 17 18.22 -1.34 -2.21
CA PHE A 17 16.85 -1.59 -1.77
C PHE A 17 16.46 -0.72 -0.57
N ILE A 18 17.32 -0.63 0.45
CA ILE A 18 17.08 0.20 1.64
C ILE A 18 16.98 1.69 1.25
N VAL A 19 17.89 2.17 0.40
CA VAL A 19 17.90 3.56 -0.06
C VAL A 19 16.65 3.87 -0.89
N VAL A 20 16.26 3.00 -1.82
CA VAL A 20 15.07 3.25 -2.64
C VAL A 20 13.79 3.18 -1.80
N THR A 21 13.69 2.20 -0.90
CA THR A 21 12.52 2.06 -0.02
C THR A 21 12.37 3.25 0.92
N SER A 22 13.45 3.69 1.55
CA SER A 22 13.43 4.86 2.43
C SER A 22 13.11 6.16 1.68
N THR A 23 13.70 6.37 0.50
CA THR A 23 13.41 7.57 -0.31
C THR A 23 11.96 7.59 -0.79
N LEU A 24 11.41 6.45 -1.25
CA LEU A 24 10.01 6.34 -1.62
C LEU A 24 9.07 6.58 -0.43
N GLN A 25 9.39 6.02 0.74
CA GLN A 25 8.60 6.21 1.94
C GLN A 25 8.59 7.68 2.39
N SER A 26 9.74 8.34 2.37
CA SER A 26 9.82 9.79 2.61
C SER A 26 9.03 10.61 1.59
N MET A 27 9.05 10.23 0.30
CA MET A 27 8.24 10.91 -0.72
C MET A 27 6.74 10.74 -0.47
N ILE A 28 6.30 9.55 -0.03
CA ILE A 28 4.89 9.26 0.29
C ILE A 28 4.42 10.04 1.51
N GLU A 29 5.21 10.05 2.60
CA GLU A 29 4.87 10.79 3.82
C GLU A 29 4.72 12.30 3.56
N ILE A 30 5.46 12.84 2.59
CA ILE A 30 5.35 14.23 2.15
C ILE A 30 4.17 14.42 1.18
N ALA A 31 3.88 13.43 0.33
CA ALA A 31 2.81 13.51 -0.66
C ALA A 31 1.41 13.37 -0.06
N ASP A 32 1.21 12.51 0.94
CA ASP A 32 -0.09 12.29 1.60
C ASP A 32 -0.80 13.59 2.05
N PRO A 33 -0.16 14.50 2.82
CA PRO A 33 -0.81 15.74 3.21
C PRO A 33 -1.03 16.70 2.03
N ILE A 34 -0.18 16.66 1.00
CA ILE A 34 -0.33 17.46 -0.21
C ILE A 34 -1.53 16.98 -1.04
N VAL A 35 -1.73 15.66 -1.14
CA VAL A 35 -2.89 15.05 -1.82
C VAL A 35 -4.18 15.39 -1.09
N LEU A 36 -4.19 15.26 0.24
CA LEU A 36 -5.35 15.65 1.07
C LEU A 36 -5.65 17.15 0.94
N ALA A 37 -4.63 18.00 0.91
CA ALA A 37 -4.79 19.45 0.73
C ALA A 37 -5.20 19.84 -0.70
N LEU A 38 -4.85 19.06 -1.73
CA LEU A 38 -5.30 19.25 -3.12
C LEU A 38 -6.73 18.77 -3.35
N GLY A 39 -7.16 17.72 -2.65
CA GLY A 39 -8.58 17.36 -2.59
C GLY A 39 -9.43 18.49 -2.00
N ALA A 40 -8.87 19.24 -1.04
CA ALA A 40 -9.53 20.39 -0.43
C ALA A 40 -9.35 21.70 -1.21
N SER A 41 -8.23 21.90 -1.90
CA SER A 41 -7.92 23.11 -2.68
C SER A 41 -7.85 22.76 -4.17
N ARG A 42 -8.85 23.23 -4.92
CA ARG A 42 -9.01 23.05 -6.38
C ARG A 42 -7.88 23.73 -7.19
N ASN A 43 -6.63 23.33 -6.99
CA ASN A 43 -5.47 23.95 -7.63
C ASN A 43 -5.08 23.19 -8.90
N ARG A 44 -5.02 23.89 -10.05
CA ARG A 44 -4.99 23.33 -11.41
C ARG A 44 -3.60 23.25 -12.05
N SER A 45 -2.49 23.05 -11.33
CA SER A 45 -1.14 23.03 -11.95
C SER A 45 -0.58 21.60 -12.20
N PRO A 46 -0.96 20.91 -13.30
CA PRO A 46 -0.63 19.49 -13.51
C PRO A 46 0.85 19.19 -13.79
N TRP A 47 1.63 20.19 -14.23
CA TRP A 47 3.01 19.98 -14.66
C TRP A 47 3.96 19.64 -13.50
N LYS A 48 3.76 20.26 -12.34
CA LYS A 48 4.53 19.95 -11.11
C LYS A 48 4.23 18.54 -10.61
N HIS A 49 2.98 18.11 -10.81
CA HIS A 49 2.45 16.81 -10.41
C HIS A 49 2.94 15.67 -11.30
N PHE A 50 3.00 15.88 -12.62
CA PHE A 50 3.53 14.91 -13.58
C PHE A 50 5.00 14.58 -13.30
N ARG A 51 5.82 15.59 -12.97
CA ARG A 51 7.25 15.42 -12.66
C ARG A 51 7.47 14.53 -11.43
N GLY A 52 6.68 14.72 -10.37
CA GLY A 52 6.76 13.89 -9.16
C GLY A 52 6.32 12.44 -9.40
N VAL A 53 5.21 12.23 -10.12
CA VAL A 53 4.72 10.89 -10.49
C VAL A 53 5.72 10.13 -11.35
N SER A 54 6.31 10.79 -12.35
CA SER A 54 7.31 10.16 -13.21
C SER A 54 8.55 9.72 -12.43
N MET A 55 8.98 10.50 -11.43
CA MET A 55 10.10 10.14 -10.56
C MET A 55 9.76 8.93 -9.67
N CYS A 56 8.57 8.92 -9.07
CA CYS A 56 8.09 7.78 -8.27
C CYS A 56 7.95 6.51 -9.12
N LEU A 57 7.42 6.61 -10.34
CA LEU A 57 7.28 5.46 -11.24
C LEU A 57 8.65 4.88 -11.62
N PHE A 58 9.64 5.73 -11.92
CA PHE A 58 11.00 5.30 -12.20
C PHE A 58 11.65 4.60 -11.00
N LEU A 59 11.49 5.19 -9.80
CA LEU A 59 11.98 4.62 -8.55
C LEU A 59 11.26 3.32 -8.16
N LEU A 60 10.09 3.01 -8.73
CA LEU A 60 9.34 1.77 -8.51
C LEU A 60 9.74 0.68 -9.52
N VAL A 61 9.89 1.04 -10.79
CA VAL A 61 10.27 0.11 -11.86
C VAL A 61 11.70 -0.42 -11.65
N PHE A 62 12.62 0.45 -11.21
CA PHE A 62 14.03 0.08 -11.07
C PHE A 62 14.30 -1.02 -10.01
N PRO A 63 13.75 -0.96 -8.78
CA PRO A 63 13.86 -2.04 -7.80
C PRO A 63 13.17 -3.32 -8.22
N CYS A 64 11.99 -3.24 -8.85
CA CYS A 64 11.28 -4.43 -9.34
C CYS A 64 12.07 -5.14 -10.44
N PHE A 65 12.67 -4.37 -11.36
CA PHE A 65 13.56 -4.90 -12.38
C PHE A 65 14.81 -5.55 -11.76
N MET A 66 15.42 -4.93 -10.75
CA MET A 66 16.57 -5.50 -10.05
C MET A 66 16.20 -6.76 -9.25
N ALA A 67 15.07 -6.76 -8.54
CA ALA A 67 14.57 -7.92 -7.82
C ALA A 67 14.29 -9.10 -8.76
N TYR A 68 13.69 -8.84 -9.93
CA TYR A 68 13.49 -9.87 -10.97
C TYR A 68 14.81 -10.45 -11.47
N LYS A 69 15.80 -9.59 -11.75
CA LYS A 69 17.12 -10.04 -12.20
C LYS A 69 17.83 -10.87 -11.13
N ILE A 70 17.70 -10.52 -9.86
CA ILE A 70 18.30 -11.30 -8.76
C ILE A 70 17.56 -12.63 -8.57
N ALA A 71 16.23 -12.64 -8.61
CA ALA A 71 15.42 -13.86 -8.46
C ALA A 71 15.64 -14.89 -9.59
N HIS A 72 15.96 -14.43 -10.79
CA HIS A 72 16.28 -15.31 -11.92
C HIS A 72 17.76 -15.79 -11.92
N PHE A 73 18.66 -15.05 -11.26
CA PHE A 73 20.11 -15.33 -11.31
C PHE A 73 20.63 -16.06 -10.07
N PHE A 74 19.91 -15.99 -8.94
CA PHE A 74 20.23 -16.69 -7.70
C PHE A 74 19.22 -17.78 -7.39
N HIS A 75 19.69 -18.86 -6.77
CA HIS A 75 18.81 -19.76 -6.05
C HIS A 75 18.07 -18.98 -4.95
N LEU A 76 16.75 -19.17 -4.86
CA LEU A 76 15.90 -18.49 -3.88
C LEU A 76 16.14 -19.04 -2.48
N ASP A 77 17.20 -18.55 -1.83
CA ASP A 77 17.46 -18.83 -0.42
C ASP A 77 16.48 -18.08 0.48
N PHE A 78 16.26 -18.57 1.70
CA PHE A 78 15.34 -17.98 2.69
C PHE A 78 15.53 -16.47 2.89
N TRP A 79 16.79 -16.01 2.98
CA TRP A 79 17.13 -14.59 3.14
C TRP A 79 16.77 -13.75 1.91
N LEU A 80 16.95 -14.31 0.71
CA LEU A 80 16.60 -13.64 -0.53
C LEU A 80 15.07 -13.52 -0.66
N LEU A 81 14.32 -14.52 -0.19
CA LEU A 81 12.86 -14.49 -0.19
C LEU A 81 12.31 -13.39 0.73
N ILE A 82 12.91 -13.17 1.91
CA ILE A 82 12.55 -12.04 2.78
C ILE A 82 12.84 -10.70 2.08
N LEU A 83 14.01 -10.59 1.41
CA LEU A 83 14.39 -9.37 0.70
C LEU A 83 13.44 -9.06 -0.48
N VAL A 84 13.16 -10.04 -1.32
CA VAL A 84 12.23 -9.92 -2.46
C VAL A 84 10.82 -9.62 -1.98
N SER A 85 10.36 -10.25 -0.90
CA SER A 85 9.06 -9.96 -0.33
C SER A 85 8.96 -8.54 0.22
N SER A 86 10.00 -8.05 0.89
CA SER A 86 10.04 -6.66 1.37
C SER A 86 9.92 -5.70 0.17
N CYS A 87 10.60 -6.01 -0.94
CA CYS A 87 10.52 -5.23 -2.17
C CYS A 87 9.13 -5.27 -2.82
N MET A 88 8.51 -6.45 -2.90
CA MET A 88 7.12 -6.54 -3.35
C MET A 88 6.18 -5.73 -2.47
N LEU A 89 6.36 -5.79 -1.16
CA LEU A 89 5.52 -5.07 -0.21
C LEU A 89 5.63 -3.54 -0.40
N THR A 90 6.85 -3.02 -0.46
CA THR A 90 7.10 -1.59 -0.75
C THR A 90 6.57 -1.20 -2.12
N SER A 91 6.77 -2.02 -3.16
CA SER A 91 6.26 -1.74 -4.50
C SER A 91 4.74 -1.70 -4.54
N LEU A 92 4.05 -2.60 -3.82
CA LEU A 92 2.59 -2.62 -3.72
C LEU A 92 2.07 -1.35 -3.04
N GLN A 93 2.74 -0.91 -1.96
CA GLN A 93 2.39 0.33 -1.27
C GLN A 93 2.53 1.54 -2.18
N VAL A 94 3.67 1.68 -2.86
CA VAL A 94 3.92 2.83 -3.74
C VAL A 94 2.96 2.82 -4.93
N MET A 95 2.66 1.65 -5.50
CA MET A 95 1.69 1.52 -6.58
C MET A 95 0.28 1.91 -6.12
N GLY A 96 -0.13 1.52 -4.92
CA GLY A 96 -1.41 1.92 -4.33
C GLY A 96 -1.54 3.43 -4.16
N THR A 97 -0.52 4.08 -3.57
CA THR A 97 -0.50 5.54 -3.41
C THR A 97 -0.48 6.27 -4.75
N LEU A 98 0.30 5.78 -5.73
CA LEU A 98 0.37 6.37 -7.07
C LEU A 98 -0.96 6.23 -7.82
N PHE A 99 -1.68 5.13 -7.60
CA PHE A 99 -3.02 4.93 -8.18
C PHE A 99 -4.04 5.90 -7.59
N ILE A 100 -4.08 6.04 -6.26
CA ILE A 100 -4.97 7.00 -5.58
C ILE A 100 -4.66 8.43 -6.04
N TYR A 101 -3.39 8.77 -6.15
CA TYR A 101 -2.96 10.05 -6.70
C TYR A 101 -3.44 10.28 -8.13
N ALA A 102 -3.31 9.26 -9.00
CA ALA A 102 -3.76 9.35 -10.39
C ALA A 102 -5.30 9.56 -10.46
N LEU A 103 -6.06 8.90 -9.59
CA LEU A 103 -7.51 9.12 -9.47
C LEU A 103 -7.84 10.57 -9.11
N PHE A 104 -7.18 11.13 -8.09
CA PHE A 104 -7.37 12.54 -7.71
C PHE A 104 -6.99 13.50 -8.85
N MET A 105 -5.93 13.19 -9.60
CA MET A 105 -5.57 13.99 -10.77
C MET A 105 -6.65 13.95 -11.85
N VAL A 106 -7.20 12.76 -12.16
CA VAL A 106 -8.31 12.63 -13.12
C VAL A 106 -9.53 13.42 -12.66
N GLU A 107 -9.86 13.38 -11.37
CA GLU A 107 -10.95 14.17 -10.81
C GLU A 107 -10.72 15.69 -10.93
N LEU A 108 -9.48 16.17 -10.77
CA LEU A 108 -9.13 17.58 -11.00
C LEU A 108 -9.29 18.01 -12.47
N PHE A 109 -9.13 17.08 -13.42
CA PHE A 109 -9.33 17.33 -14.85
C PHE A 109 -10.78 17.21 -15.29
N GLN A 110 -11.63 16.53 -14.52
CA GLN A 110 -13.06 16.45 -14.78
C GLN A 110 -13.81 17.58 -14.09
N ASP A 111 -14.65 18.32 -14.81
CA ASP A 111 -15.43 19.40 -14.22
C ASP A 111 -16.55 18.88 -13.29
N THR A 112 -16.98 17.62 -13.45
CA THR A 112 -17.96 16.95 -12.60
C THR A 112 -17.27 16.08 -11.53
N PRO A 113 -17.60 16.25 -10.23
CA PRO A 113 -17.08 15.37 -9.18
C PRO A 113 -17.56 13.93 -9.41
N LEU A 114 -16.65 12.97 -9.27
CA LEU A 114 -17.00 11.54 -9.36
C LEU A 114 -17.62 11.11 -8.03
N GLU A 115 -18.95 10.94 -7.98
CA GLU A 115 -19.69 10.48 -6.79
C GLU A 115 -19.17 9.15 -6.18
N ARG A 116 -18.37 8.38 -6.93
CA ARG A 116 -17.84 7.06 -6.53
C ARG A 116 -16.34 7.02 -6.24
N MET A 117 -15.64 8.16 -6.18
CA MET A 117 -14.18 8.19 -5.89
C MET A 117 -13.84 7.48 -4.58
N ASP A 118 -14.58 7.75 -3.51
CA ASP A 118 -14.33 7.16 -2.19
C ASP A 118 -14.49 5.62 -2.18
N GLU A 119 -15.44 5.10 -2.96
CA GLU A 119 -15.62 3.65 -3.12
C GLU A 119 -14.45 3.00 -3.87
N ILE A 120 -13.97 3.65 -4.93
CA ILE A 120 -12.84 3.14 -5.74
C ILE A 120 -11.56 3.18 -4.92
N ILE A 121 -11.26 4.29 -4.25
CA ILE A 121 -10.09 4.43 -3.36
C ILE A 121 -10.13 3.38 -2.25
N TYR A 122 -11.31 3.13 -1.68
CA TYR A 122 -11.50 2.07 -0.69
C TYR A 122 -11.20 0.69 -1.27
N TYR A 123 -11.72 0.35 -2.44
CA TYR A 123 -11.48 -0.94 -3.09
C TYR A 123 -10.00 -1.16 -3.40
N VAL A 124 -9.32 -0.15 -3.94
CA VAL A 124 -7.89 -0.21 -4.24
C VAL A 124 -7.08 -0.44 -2.97
N ASN A 125 -7.34 0.35 -1.92
CA ASN A 125 -6.67 0.16 -0.64
C ASN A 125 -6.96 -1.22 -0.04
N ALA A 126 -8.21 -1.69 -0.11
CA ALA A 126 -8.57 -3.02 0.37
C ALA A 126 -7.82 -4.13 -0.38
N VAL A 127 -7.79 -4.07 -1.71
CA VAL A 127 -7.07 -5.04 -2.55
C VAL A 127 -5.57 -5.01 -2.26
N SER A 128 -4.96 -3.82 -2.20
CA SER A 128 -3.54 -3.67 -1.85
C SER A 128 -3.24 -4.28 -0.48
N ARG A 129 -4.06 -4.01 0.54
CA ARG A 129 -3.88 -4.60 1.89
C ARG A 129 -4.05 -6.11 1.92
N VAL A 130 -4.95 -6.67 1.11
CA VAL A 130 -5.10 -8.12 0.96
C VAL A 130 -3.87 -8.73 0.28
N LEU A 131 -3.38 -8.14 -0.81
CA LEU A 131 -2.17 -8.60 -1.49
C LEU A 131 -0.94 -8.54 -0.57
N GLU A 132 -0.78 -7.43 0.15
CA GLU A 132 0.26 -7.26 1.17
C GLU A 132 0.21 -8.36 2.25
N PHE A 133 -1.00 -8.74 2.69
CA PHE A 133 -1.19 -9.80 3.67
C PHE A 133 -0.87 -11.19 3.09
N LEU A 134 -1.31 -11.47 1.86
CA LEU A 134 -1.01 -12.74 1.18
C LEU A 134 0.49 -12.95 1.02
N VAL A 135 1.22 -11.92 0.59
CA VAL A 135 2.69 -11.96 0.46
C VAL A 135 3.34 -12.28 1.80
N ALA A 136 2.92 -11.61 2.89
CA ALA A 136 3.45 -11.87 4.23
C ALA A 136 3.18 -13.31 4.70
N VAL A 137 1.99 -13.85 4.46
CA VAL A 137 1.65 -15.25 4.79
C VAL A 137 2.49 -16.23 3.98
N CYS A 138 2.72 -15.98 2.69
CA CYS A 138 3.59 -16.80 1.86
C CYS A 138 5.03 -16.85 2.39
N VAL A 139 5.57 -15.70 2.84
CA VAL A 139 6.91 -15.65 3.45
C VAL A 139 7.00 -16.46 4.72
N VAL A 140 6.02 -16.33 5.62
CA VAL A 140 6.00 -17.08 6.87
C VAL A 140 5.87 -18.58 6.61
N GLY A 141 5.02 -18.97 5.64
CA GLY A 141 4.83 -20.36 5.26
C GLY A 141 6.11 -20.98 4.68
N TYR A 142 6.74 -20.31 3.73
CA TYR A 142 8.01 -20.77 3.16
C TYR A 142 9.14 -20.78 4.20
N GLY A 143 9.24 -19.73 5.02
CA GLY A 143 10.24 -19.65 6.08
C GLY A 143 10.09 -20.75 7.11
N THR A 144 8.86 -21.09 7.48
CA THR A 144 8.58 -22.17 8.43
C THR A 144 8.89 -23.53 7.81
N TRP A 145 8.56 -23.72 6.52
CA TRP A 145 8.92 -24.94 5.79
C TRP A 145 10.44 -25.13 5.74
N GLU A 146 11.17 -24.09 5.36
CA GLU A 146 12.64 -24.11 5.29
C GLU A 146 13.27 -24.32 6.67
N SER A 147 12.76 -23.68 7.72
CA SER A 147 13.24 -23.88 9.08
C SER A 147 12.97 -25.28 9.64
N LEU A 148 11.90 -25.97 9.20
CA LEU A 148 11.55 -27.31 9.70
C LEU A 148 12.24 -28.45 8.93
N PHE A 149 12.44 -28.29 7.62
CA PHE A 149 12.99 -29.34 6.75
C PHE A 149 14.40 -29.04 6.23
N GLY A 150 14.91 -27.83 6.41
CA GLY A 150 16.25 -27.38 6.02
C GLY A 150 17.21 -27.28 7.21
N GLU A 151 18.17 -26.36 7.13
CA GLU A 151 19.13 -26.11 8.20
C GLU A 151 18.51 -25.25 9.30
N TRP A 152 18.27 -25.84 10.48
CA TRP A 152 17.70 -25.11 11.60
C TRP A 152 18.62 -23.95 12.04
N SER A 153 18.11 -22.73 11.98
CA SER A 153 18.82 -21.52 12.42
C SER A 153 17.99 -20.71 13.41
N TRP A 154 18.53 -20.48 14.60
CA TRP A 154 17.93 -19.60 15.61
C TRP A 154 17.69 -18.18 15.10
N MET A 155 18.57 -17.68 14.23
CA MET A 155 18.43 -16.36 13.63
C MET A 155 17.25 -16.33 12.65
N GLY A 156 17.12 -17.36 11.80
CA GLY A 156 15.99 -17.49 10.86
C GLY A 156 14.65 -17.60 11.58
N ALA A 157 14.57 -18.46 12.60
CA ALA A 157 13.37 -18.61 13.43
C ALA A 157 12.96 -17.29 14.10
N SER A 158 13.92 -16.55 14.66
CA SER A 158 13.66 -15.23 15.27
C SER A 158 13.08 -14.22 14.27
N VAL A 159 13.63 -14.18 13.06
CA VAL A 159 13.14 -13.29 11.99
C VAL A 159 11.72 -13.69 11.55
N ILE A 160 11.42 -14.98 11.41
CA ILE A 160 10.08 -15.46 11.06
C ILE A 160 9.06 -15.08 12.14
N ILE A 161 9.40 -15.21 13.42
CA ILE A 161 8.53 -14.84 14.54
C ILE A 161 8.22 -13.35 14.50
N ILE A 162 9.26 -12.51 14.36
CA ILE A 162 9.09 -11.05 14.26
C ILE A 162 8.23 -10.71 13.02
N HIS A 163 8.52 -11.32 11.87
CA HIS A 163 7.77 -11.08 10.64
C HIS A 163 6.31 -11.49 10.78
N SER A 164 6.04 -12.64 11.40
CA SER A 164 4.68 -13.13 11.68
C SER A 164 3.91 -12.18 12.59
N TYR A 165 4.57 -11.63 13.62
CA TYR A 165 3.91 -10.68 14.52
C TYR A 165 3.56 -9.36 13.82
N PHE A 166 4.54 -8.73 13.15
CA PHE A 166 4.33 -7.40 12.55
C PHE A 166 3.56 -7.43 11.23
N ASN A 167 3.93 -8.32 10.30
CA ASN A 167 3.37 -8.32 8.95
C ASN A 167 2.08 -9.15 8.82
N VAL A 168 1.86 -10.13 9.71
CA VAL A 168 0.66 -10.98 9.68
C VAL A 168 -0.28 -10.60 10.82
N TRP A 169 0.11 -10.76 12.08
CA TRP A 169 -0.79 -10.60 13.22
C TRP A 169 -1.32 -9.17 13.39
N LEU A 170 -0.43 -8.19 13.54
CA LEU A 170 -0.83 -6.78 13.69
C LEU A 170 -1.63 -6.29 12.47
N ARG A 171 -1.24 -6.72 11.27
CA ARG A 171 -1.95 -6.38 10.03
C ARG A 171 -3.35 -7.00 9.98
N ALA A 172 -3.49 -8.28 10.33
CA ALA A 172 -4.78 -8.96 10.42
C ALA A 172 -5.70 -8.28 11.45
N GLN A 173 -5.16 -7.94 12.62
CA GLN A 173 -5.91 -7.24 13.66
C GLN A 173 -6.40 -5.87 13.19
N SER A 174 -5.55 -5.09 12.51
CA SER A 174 -5.92 -3.80 11.92
C SER A 174 -7.00 -3.95 10.84
N GLY A 175 -6.86 -4.94 9.95
CA GLY A 175 -7.86 -5.26 8.93
C GLY A 175 -9.19 -5.67 9.54
N TRP A 176 -9.16 -6.50 10.58
CA TRP A 176 -10.34 -6.96 11.31
C TRP A 176 -11.09 -5.80 11.98
N LYS A 177 -10.36 -4.92 12.67
CA LYS A 177 -10.94 -3.71 13.27
C LYS A 177 -11.61 -2.82 12.22
N SER A 178 -10.97 -2.63 11.07
CA SER A 178 -11.51 -1.83 9.97
C SER A 178 -12.80 -2.44 9.41
N PHE A 179 -12.84 -3.76 9.26
CA PHE A 179 -14.03 -4.48 8.82
C PHE A 179 -15.20 -4.37 9.82
N LEU A 180 -14.92 -4.52 11.13
CA LEU A 180 -15.92 -4.38 12.19
C LEU A 180 -16.53 -2.98 12.19
N LEU A 181 -15.69 -1.93 12.11
CA LEU A 181 -16.15 -0.53 12.04
C LEU A 181 -17.04 -0.28 10.82
N ARG A 182 -16.72 -0.87 9.66
CA ARG A 182 -17.56 -0.77 8.46
C ARG A 182 -18.90 -1.47 8.63
N ARG A 183 -18.91 -2.67 9.22
CA ARG A 183 -20.16 -3.39 9.53
C ARG A 183 -21.03 -2.59 10.50
N GLU A 184 -20.41 -1.96 11.50
CA GLU A 184 -21.10 -1.10 12.45
C GLU A 184 -21.66 0.16 11.77
N ALA A 185 -20.88 0.83 10.93
CA ALA A 185 -21.33 1.97 10.14
C ALA A 185 -22.52 1.61 9.23
N ALA A 186 -22.44 0.48 8.51
CA ALA A 186 -23.53 -0.01 7.67
C ALA A 186 -24.80 -0.33 8.50
N LYS A 187 -24.64 -0.93 9.68
CA LYS A 187 -25.76 -1.18 10.59
C LYS A 187 -26.40 0.13 11.07
N LYS A 188 -25.58 1.13 11.43
CA LYS A 188 -26.03 2.44 11.90
C LYS A 188 -26.76 3.20 10.79
N ILE A 189 -26.22 3.19 9.57
CA ILE A 189 -26.88 3.79 8.39
C ILE A 189 -28.24 3.13 8.12
N ASN A 190 -28.32 1.80 8.16
CA ASN A 190 -29.59 1.08 7.97
C ASN A 190 -30.59 1.32 9.11
N SER A 191 -30.13 1.69 10.31
CA SER A 191 -31.01 2.02 11.44
C SER A 191 -31.55 3.45 11.41
N LEU A 192 -31.02 4.32 10.55
CA LEU A 192 -31.50 5.70 10.44
C LEU A 192 -32.87 5.70 9.75
N PRO A 193 -33.88 6.40 10.32
CA PRO A 193 -35.18 6.52 9.67
C PRO A 193 -35.04 7.27 8.34
N ARG A 194 -35.65 6.75 7.27
CA ARG A 194 -35.74 7.49 6.01
C ARG A 194 -36.58 8.75 6.23
N ALA A 195 -36.05 9.90 5.80
CA ALA A 195 -36.77 11.16 5.86
C ALA A 195 -38.07 11.06 5.06
N THR A 196 -39.18 11.48 5.67
CA THR A 196 -40.47 11.55 4.99
C THR A 196 -40.52 12.80 4.10
N ARG A 197 -41.33 12.78 3.02
CA ARG A 197 -41.52 13.93 2.13
C ARG A 197 -41.97 15.21 2.86
N GLY A 198 -42.67 15.08 3.98
CA GLY A 198 -43.06 16.21 4.83
C GLY A 198 -41.86 16.84 5.54
N GLN A 199 -40.99 16.03 6.16
CA GLN A 199 -39.78 16.51 6.85
C GLN A 199 -38.79 17.15 5.88
N LEU A 200 -38.64 16.59 4.68
CA LEU A 200 -37.82 17.17 3.60
C LEU A 200 -38.31 18.57 3.22
N ARG A 201 -39.63 18.73 3.08
CA ARG A 201 -40.26 20.03 2.74
C ARG A 201 -40.19 21.05 3.88
N ASP A 202 -40.34 20.63 5.14
CA ASP A 202 -40.26 21.51 6.30
C ASP A 202 -38.82 22.00 6.58
N HIS A 203 -37.82 21.24 6.14
CA HIS A 203 -36.39 21.59 6.26
C HIS A 203 -35.77 22.15 4.97
N ASN A 204 -36.58 22.50 3.96
CA ASN A 204 -36.14 23.08 2.68
C ASN A 204 -35.09 22.25 1.91
N ASP A 205 -35.08 20.92 2.07
CA ASP A 205 -34.08 20.02 1.44
C ASP A 205 -32.61 20.41 1.66
N VAL A 206 -32.32 21.26 2.66
CA VAL A 206 -30.95 21.70 2.96
C VAL A 206 -30.18 20.51 3.54
N CYS A 207 -29.06 20.17 2.93
CA CYS A 207 -28.24 19.06 3.41
C CYS A 207 -27.62 19.42 4.76
N ALA A 208 -27.86 18.62 5.80
CA ALA A 208 -27.32 18.85 7.15
C ALA A 208 -25.77 18.76 7.24
N ILE A 209 -25.10 18.29 6.17
CA ILE A 209 -23.64 18.15 6.11
C ILE A 209 -23.00 19.37 5.47
N CYS A 210 -23.50 19.81 4.31
CA CYS A 210 -22.94 20.95 3.59
C CYS A 210 -23.71 22.27 3.77
N PHE A 211 -24.86 22.25 4.47
CA PHE A 211 -25.74 23.41 4.68
C PHE A 211 -26.09 24.17 3.40
N GLN A 212 -26.11 23.44 2.28
CA GLN A 212 -26.48 23.92 0.94
C GLN A 212 -27.72 23.18 0.46
#